data_AF-A0A529KYI6-F1
#
_entry.id   AF-A0A529KYI6-F1
#
_cell.length_a   1.000
_cell.length_b   1.000
_cell.length_c   1.000
_cell.angle_alpha   90.00
_cell.angle_beta   90.00
_cell.angle_gamma   90.00
#
_symmetry.space_group_name_H-M   'P 1'
#
loop_
_entity.id
_entity.type
_entity.pdbx_description
1 polymer ?
#
loop_
_entity_poly.entity_id
_entity_poly.type
_entity_poly.pdbx_seq_one_letter_code
_entity_poly.pdbx_strand_id
1 'polypeptide(L)'
;MRAVFSFARLGALLIKEFIQMRRDRITFAMMLGVPLLQLVLFGFAINNDPKSLPTALVAMSNDQYTRAIVSALQMTRYYRFDHVA
;
A
#
# COMPACT_ATOMS: atom_id res chain seq x y z
N MET A 1 -42.19 21.42 -12.42
CA MET A 1 -41.30 22.51 -11.97
C MET A 1 -39.87 22.17 -12.39
N ARG A 2 -39.29 22.88 -13.35
CA ARG A 2 -37.87 22.70 -13.73
C ARG A 2 -37.03 23.56 -12.78
N ALA A 3 -36.48 22.97 -11.73
CA ALA A 3 -35.49 23.67 -10.92
C ALA A 3 -34.21 23.80 -11.75
N VAL A 4 -33.98 24.99 -12.30
CA VAL A 4 -32.70 25.29 -12.96
C VAL A 4 -31.62 25.28 -11.89
N PHE A 5 -30.57 24.52 -12.11
CA PHE A 5 -29.44 24.43 -11.17
C PHE A 5 -28.85 25.83 -10.92
N SER A 6 -28.76 26.23 -9.65
CA SER A 6 -28.22 27.53 -9.25
C SER A 6 -26.85 27.35 -8.60
N PHE A 7 -25.81 27.80 -9.29
CA PHE A 7 -24.42 27.79 -8.78
C PHE A 7 -24.26 28.62 -7.51
N ALA A 8 -25.00 29.72 -7.37
CA ALA A 8 -24.98 30.54 -6.15
C ALA A 8 -25.51 29.76 -4.93
N ARG A 9 -26.59 29.00 -5.10
CA ARG A 9 -27.15 28.15 -4.03
C ARG A 9 -26.23 27.00 -3.68
N LEU A 10 -25.57 26.39 -4.67
CA LEU A 10 -24.56 25.36 -4.44
C LEU A 10 -23.39 25.92 -3.62
N GLY A 11 -22.86 27.09 -4.00
CA GLY A 11 -21.77 27.74 -3.27
C GLY A 11 -22.15 28.03 -1.81
N ALA A 12 -23.35 28.57 -1.57
CA ALA A 12 -23.85 28.82 -0.22
C ALA A 12 -23.96 27.53 0.62
N LEU A 13 -24.42 26.43 0.01
CA LEU A 13 -24.49 25.13 0.67
C LEU A 13 -23.10 24.61 1.02
N LEU A 14 -22.15 24.63 0.06
CA LEU A 14 -20.77 24.19 0.27
C LEU A 14 -20.09 24.98 1.39
N ILE A 15 -20.25 26.30 1.42
CA ILE A 15 -19.71 27.15 2.48
C ILE A 15 -20.31 26.78 3.83
N LYS A 16 -21.63 26.54 3.91
CA LYS A 16 -22.28 26.12 5.16
C LYS A 16 -21.70 24.79 5.67
N GLU A 17 -21.62 23.79 4.81
CA GLU A 17 -21.10 22.47 5.19
C GLU A 17 -19.61 22.53 5.55
N PHE A 18 -18.81 23.35 4.87
CA PHE A 18 -17.41 23.55 5.22
C PHE A 18 -17.24 24.19 6.61
N ILE A 19 -18.02 25.22 6.93
CA ILE A 19 -18.01 25.84 8.26
C ILE A 19 -18.45 24.83 9.33
N GLN A 20 -19.46 24.01 9.03
CA GLN A 20 -19.94 22.96 9.93
C GLN A 20 -18.86 21.91 10.21
N MET A 21 -18.21 21.39 9.17
CA MET A 21 -17.09 20.44 9.32
C MET A 21 -15.91 21.04 10.10
N ARG A 22 -15.58 22.32 9.86
CA ARG A 22 -14.50 23.02 10.59
C ARG A 22 -14.79 23.18 12.08
N ARG A 23 -16.06 23.28 12.48
CA ARG A 23 -16.47 23.38 13.89
C ARG A 23 -16.45 22.02 14.59
N ASP A 24 -16.72 20.95 13.85
CA ASP A 24 -16.56 19.58 14.33
C ASP A 24 -15.09 19.12 14.21
N ARG A 25 -14.26 19.64 15.13
CA ARG A 25 -12.81 19.42 15.13
C ARG A 25 -12.42 17.96 15.33
N ILE A 26 -13.22 17.19 16.08
CA ILE A 26 -12.90 15.79 16.39
C ILE A 26 -13.12 14.94 15.14
N THR A 27 -14.28 15.07 14.49
CA THR A 27 -14.56 14.36 13.24
C THR A 27 -13.55 14.73 12.16
N PHE A 28 -13.25 16.03 12.01
CA PHE A 28 -12.22 16.48 11.06
C PHE A 28 -10.82 15.93 11.38
N ALA A 29 -10.43 15.91 12.66
CA ALA A 29 -9.15 15.37 13.10
C ALA A 29 -9.07 13.85 12.88
N MET A 30 -10.15 13.10 13.04
CA MET A 30 -10.15 11.66 12.73
C MET A 30 -10.09 11.40 11.22
N MET A 31 -10.86 12.16 10.43
CA MET A 31 -10.89 12.04 8.97
C MET A 31 -9.51 12.27 8.34
N LEU A 32 -8.69 13.18 8.89
CA LEU A 32 -7.31 13.39 8.43
C LEU A 32 -6.29 12.56 9.21
N GLY A 33 -6.41 12.52 10.52
CA GLY A 33 -5.42 11.94 11.43
C GLY A 33 -5.31 10.42 11.31
N VAL A 34 -6.43 9.70 11.20
CA VAL A 34 -6.41 8.23 11.07
C VAL A 34 -5.73 7.83 9.75
N PRO A 35 -6.10 8.37 8.57
CA PRO A 35 -5.39 8.06 7.34
C PRO A 35 -3.91 8.47 7.35
N LEU A 36 -3.56 9.62 7.92
CA LEU A 36 -2.16 10.05 8.03
C LEU A 36 -1.36 9.11 8.94
N LEU A 37 -1.91 8.71 10.07
CA LEU A 37 -1.30 7.72 10.95
C LEU A 37 -1.13 6.38 10.21
N GLN A 38 -2.15 5.95 9.45
CA GLN A 38 -2.06 4.74 8.63
C GLN A 38 -0.95 4.83 7.59
N LEU A 39 -0.78 5.96 6.90
CA LEU A 39 0.31 6.15 5.94
C LEU A 39 1.69 6.08 6.61
N VAL A 40 1.84 6.67 7.80
CA VAL A 40 3.08 6.58 8.57
C VAL A 40 3.31 5.13 9.00
N LEU A 41 2.34 4.51 9.66
CA LEU A 41 2.44 3.14 10.13
C LEU A 41 2.73 2.18 8.99
N PHE A 42 1.99 2.23 7.89
CA PHE A 42 2.23 1.37 6.74
C PHE A 42 3.51 1.75 5.99
N GLY A 43 3.85 3.03 5.87
CA GLY A 43 5.10 3.47 5.26
C GLY A 43 6.34 2.95 5.99
N PHE A 44 6.28 2.86 7.33
CA PHE A 44 7.37 2.32 8.14
C PHE A 44 7.27 0.81 8.40
N ALA A 45 6.06 0.26 8.54
CA ALA A 45 5.84 -1.16 8.89
C ALA A 45 5.83 -2.08 7.68
N ILE A 46 5.43 -1.60 6.49
CA ILE A 46 5.49 -2.39 5.27
C ILE A 46 6.94 -2.39 4.77
N ASN A 47 7.59 -3.54 4.89
CA ASN A 47 8.87 -3.78 4.24
C ASN A 47 8.63 -4.03 2.75
N ASN A 48 9.13 -3.13 1.89
CA ASN A 48 9.05 -3.26 0.43
C ASN A 48 10.15 -4.16 -0.16
N ASP A 49 11.11 -4.63 0.66
CA ASP A 49 12.19 -5.54 0.26
C ASP A 49 11.89 -6.96 0.78
N PRO A 50 11.23 -7.82 -0.03
CA PRO A 50 10.82 -9.15 0.37
C PRO A 50 12.01 -10.10 0.41
N LYS A 51 12.72 -10.08 1.53
CA LYS A 51 13.80 -11.03 1.82
C LYS A 51 13.25 -12.37 2.29
N SER A 52 13.97 -13.44 1.96
CA SER A 52 13.69 -14.80 2.43
C SER A 52 12.31 -15.34 2.03
N LEU A 53 11.87 -15.05 0.80
CA LEU A 53 10.67 -15.61 0.20
C LEU A 53 10.79 -17.14 0.13
N PRO A 54 9.86 -17.90 0.75
CA PRO A 54 9.79 -19.35 0.56
C PRO A 54 9.61 -19.65 -0.92
N THR A 55 10.49 -20.47 -1.49
CA THR A 55 10.56 -20.73 -2.92
C THR A 55 10.84 -22.20 -3.17
N ALA A 56 10.03 -22.85 -4.00
CA ALA A 56 10.33 -24.19 -4.48
C ALA A 56 11.34 -24.12 -5.65
N LEU A 57 12.38 -24.94 -5.61
CA LEU A 57 13.33 -25.13 -6.70
C LEU A 57 12.99 -26.41 -7.46
N VAL A 58 12.77 -26.30 -8.77
CA VAL A 58 12.59 -27.45 -9.66
C VAL A 58 13.73 -27.43 -10.68
N ALA A 59 14.57 -28.47 -10.69
CA ALA A 59 15.71 -28.54 -11.59
C ALA A 59 15.73 -29.87 -12.35
N MET A 60 15.52 -29.82 -13.68
CA MET A 60 15.55 -31.01 -14.54
C MET A 60 16.96 -31.60 -14.71
N SER A 61 18.00 -30.83 -14.39
CA SER A 61 19.40 -31.26 -14.46
C SER A 61 20.24 -30.60 -13.37
N ASN A 62 21.13 -31.37 -12.72
CA ASN A 62 22.05 -30.89 -11.69
C ASN A 62 23.46 -30.64 -12.26
N ASP A 63 23.55 -29.73 -13.23
CA ASP A 63 24.83 -29.35 -13.84
C ASP A 63 25.46 -28.12 -13.15
N GLN A 64 26.65 -27.73 -13.62
CA GLN A 64 27.39 -26.58 -13.07
C GLN A 64 26.67 -25.23 -13.27
N TYR A 65 25.92 -25.07 -14.36
CA TYR A 65 25.15 -23.87 -14.67
C TYR A 65 23.92 -23.79 -13.79
N THR A 66 23.18 -24.88 -13.61
CA THR A 66 22.04 -24.93 -12.67
C THR A 66 22.49 -24.53 -11.28
N ARG A 67 23.59 -25.12 -10.77
CA ARG A 67 24.12 -24.77 -9.44
C ARG A 67 24.57 -23.32 -9.36
N ALA A 68 25.27 -22.81 -10.39
CA ALA A 68 25.72 -21.43 -10.41
C ALA A 68 24.54 -20.42 -10.35
N ILE A 69 23.47 -20.69 -11.10
CA ILE A 69 22.26 -19.85 -11.09
C ILE A 69 21.56 -19.92 -9.73
N VAL A 70 21.37 -21.11 -9.17
CA VAL A 70 20.74 -21.29 -7.85
C VAL A 70 21.53 -20.57 -6.76
N SER A 71 22.85 -20.69 -6.76
CA SER A 71 23.72 -19.98 -5.81
C SER A 71 23.66 -18.47 -5.99
N ALA A 72 23.66 -17.97 -7.23
CA ALA A 72 23.50 -16.54 -7.50
C ALA A 72 22.16 -16.01 -6.96
N LEU A 73 21.06 -16.74 -7.16
CA LEU A 73 19.74 -16.41 -6.65
C LEU A 73 19.69 -16.41 -5.11
N GLN A 74 20.28 -17.40 -4.44
CA GLN A 74 20.39 -17.42 -2.97
C GLN A 74 21.21 -16.24 -2.44
N MET A 75 22.27 -15.83 -3.15
CA MET A 75 23.14 -14.73 -2.73
C MET A 75 22.42 -13.37 -2.72
N THR A 76 21.36 -13.22 -3.52
CA THR A 76 20.49 -12.04 -3.46
C THR A 76 19.73 -11.91 -2.13
N ARG A 77 19.56 -13.02 -1.38
CA ARG A 77 18.74 -13.13 -0.16
C ARG A 77 17.24 -12.89 -0.34
N TYR A 78 16.78 -12.73 -1.57
CA TYR A 78 15.35 -12.66 -1.88
C TYR A 78 14.70 -14.05 -1.78
N TYR A 79 15.38 -15.07 -2.30
CA TYR A 79 14.86 -16.43 -2.35
C TYR A 79 15.42 -17.29 -1.21
N ARG A 80 14.54 -18.00 -0.53
CA ARG A 80 14.88 -19.08 0.40
C ARG A 80 14.31 -20.37 -0.16
N PHE A 81 15.18 -21.21 -0.72
CA PHE A 81 14.78 -22.50 -1.25
C PHE A 81 14.51 -23.50 -0.12
N ASP A 82 13.24 -23.77 0.16
CA ASP A 82 12.78 -24.67 1.22
C ASP A 82 12.36 -26.05 0.71
N HIS A 83 12.00 -26.15 -0.58
CA HIS A 83 11.67 -27.40 -1.26
C HIS A 83 12.49 -27.53 -2.54
N VAL A 84 13.09 -28.71 -2.77
CA VAL A 84 13.89 -29.00 -3.96
C VAL A 84 13.33 -30.27 -4.61
N ALA A 85 12.96 -30.18 -5.89
CA ALA A 85 12.41 -31.27 -6.70
C ALA A 85 13.19 -31.48 -8.00
#